data_AF-A0A8H7KE92-F1
#
_entry.id   AF-A0A8H7KE92-F1
#
_cell.length_a   1.000
_cell.length_b   1.000
_cell.length_c   1.000
_cell.angle_alpha   90.00
_cell.angle_beta   90.00
_cell.angle_gamma   90.00
#
_symmetry.space_group_name_H-M   'P 1'
#
loop_
_entity.id
_entity.type
_entity.pdbx_description
1 polymer ?
#
loop_
_entity_poly.entity_id
_entity_poly.type
_entity_poly.pdbx_seq_one_letter_code
_entity_poly.pdbx_strand_id
1 'polypeptide(L)'
;MTVGILSPIYFFTLYVKSPLSKLNTPTARSIPASDAVAVLPTVALAYYSSQLPSQFHPDYEARLWYTWVWQIYPVWGSAIFFVLSKTLGPALAPKQTMSVLKPTFAFFIVLNIASYWYTLLASGISFFDIMIPIYFIEAPPSAQEVLRTIVQYDYILTFGAMTLWLAYSLCDLKAAGIMKTSWTTIVVVAIVTSCSAGLGTAVLLGWLWREQLLSTQDDRKTK
;
A
#
# COMPACT_ATOMS: atom_id res chain seq x y z
N MET A 1 -11.52 7.92 12.61
CA MET A 1 -11.92 8.38 11.26
C MET A 1 -11.25 7.45 10.29
N THR A 2 -12.05 6.73 9.53
CA THR A 2 -11.66 5.51 8.86
C THR A 2 -10.95 5.78 7.54
N VAL A 3 -9.76 5.21 7.35
CA VAL A 3 -8.98 5.32 6.10
C VAL A 3 -9.82 4.81 4.92
N GLY A 4 -10.71 3.84 5.16
CA GLY A 4 -11.63 3.28 4.16
C GLY A 4 -12.52 4.28 3.44
N ILE A 5 -12.85 5.43 4.05
CA ILE A 5 -13.66 6.47 3.37
C ILE A 5 -12.77 7.35 2.49
N LEU A 6 -11.57 7.68 2.97
CA LEU A 6 -10.66 8.59 2.28
C LEU A 6 -9.91 7.91 1.14
N SER A 7 -9.60 6.62 1.26
CA SER A 7 -8.85 5.87 0.26
C SER A 7 -9.52 5.83 -1.11
N PRO A 8 -10.82 5.52 -1.26
CA PRO A 8 -11.51 5.59 -2.55
C PRO A 8 -11.38 6.96 -3.23
N ILE A 9 -11.60 8.05 -2.48
CA ILE A 9 -11.50 9.42 -2.99
C ILE A 9 -10.06 9.72 -3.42
N TYR A 10 -9.08 9.34 -2.59
CA TYR A 10 -7.67 9.52 -2.88
C TYR A 10 -7.23 8.77 -4.14
N PHE A 11 -7.51 7.46 -4.22
CA PHE A 11 -7.11 6.62 -5.36
C PHE A 11 -7.82 7.00 -6.65
N PHE A 12 -9.09 7.40 -6.58
CA PHE A 12 -9.81 7.96 -7.71
C PHE A 12 -9.17 9.27 -8.19
N THR A 13 -8.88 10.19 -7.27
CA THR A 13 -8.23 11.46 -7.59
C THR A 13 -6.84 11.22 -8.19
N LEU A 14 -6.08 10.27 -7.64
CA LEU A 14 -4.77 9.87 -8.14
C LEU A 14 -4.88 9.33 -9.56
N TYR A 15 -5.86 8.47 -9.85
CA TYR A 15 -6.11 7.96 -11.19
C TYR A 15 -6.39 9.11 -12.19
N VAL A 16 -7.34 9.98 -11.88
CA VAL A 16 -7.75 11.09 -12.75
C VAL A 16 -6.61 12.10 -12.98
N LYS A 17 -5.77 12.34 -11.96
CA LYS A 17 -4.66 13.29 -12.06
C LYS A 17 -3.40 12.72 -12.71
N SER A 18 -3.26 11.40 -12.77
CA SER A 18 -2.11 10.70 -13.35
C SER A 18 -2.47 9.88 -14.60
N PRO A 19 -3.18 10.44 -15.61
CA PRO A 19 -3.51 9.72 -16.82
C PRO A 19 -2.23 9.37 -17.59
N LEU A 20 -2.26 8.26 -18.32
CA LEU A 20 -1.09 7.77 -19.06
C LEU A 20 -0.54 8.82 -20.05
N SER A 21 -1.41 9.68 -20.61
CA SER A 21 -1.01 10.78 -21.48
C SER A 21 -0.10 11.82 -20.80
N LYS A 22 -0.30 12.07 -19.50
CA LYS A 22 0.57 12.94 -18.69
C LYS A 22 1.84 12.21 -18.24
N LEU A 23 1.82 10.88 -18.20
CA LEU A 23 3.00 10.03 -17.93
C LEU A 23 3.86 9.80 -19.18
N ASN A 24 3.64 10.54 -20.27
CA ASN A 24 4.42 10.39 -21.51
C ASN A 24 5.75 11.16 -21.51
N THR A 25 5.96 12.08 -20.57
CA THR A 25 7.22 12.79 -20.38
C THR A 25 8.06 12.14 -19.27
N PRO A 26 9.39 11.99 -19.46
CA PRO A 26 10.28 11.33 -18.48
C PRO A 26 10.18 11.91 -17.07
N THR A 27 9.99 13.24 -16.97
CA THR A 27 9.87 13.97 -15.71
C THR A 27 8.55 13.74 -14.98
N ALA A 28 7.47 13.44 -15.69
CA ALA A 28 6.14 13.21 -15.09
C ALA A 28 5.90 11.74 -14.74
N ARG A 29 6.70 10.82 -15.30
CA ARG A 29 6.60 9.37 -15.06
C ARG A 29 7.49 8.89 -13.90
N SER A 30 8.61 9.57 -13.64
CA SER A 30 9.59 9.12 -12.66
C SER A 30 9.28 9.59 -11.25
N ILE A 31 9.14 8.64 -10.32
CA ILE A 31 9.20 8.95 -8.88
C ILE A 31 10.58 9.57 -8.61
N PRO A 32 10.65 10.77 -8.02
CA PRO A 32 11.94 11.40 -7.72
C PRO A 32 12.81 10.47 -6.87
N ALA A 33 14.08 10.32 -7.24
CA ALA A 33 15.02 9.47 -6.51
C ALA A 33 15.18 9.92 -5.04
N SER A 34 15.06 11.23 -4.77
CA SER A 34 15.01 11.79 -3.42
C SER A 34 13.85 11.26 -2.60
N ASP A 35 12.68 11.17 -3.23
CA ASP A 35 11.44 10.75 -2.61
C ASP A 35 11.48 9.26 -2.34
N ALA A 36 11.97 8.47 -3.30
CA ALA A 36 12.14 7.03 -3.17
C ALA A 36 13.04 6.63 -1.98
N VAL A 37 14.15 7.35 -1.76
CA VAL A 37 15.05 7.08 -0.61
C VAL A 37 14.40 7.44 0.72
N ALA A 38 13.52 8.44 0.74
CA ALA A 38 12.84 8.86 1.95
C ALA A 38 11.70 7.92 2.38
N VAL A 39 11.13 7.12 1.46
CA VAL A 39 9.97 6.25 1.77
C VAL A 39 10.26 5.29 2.91
N LEU A 40 11.32 4.48 2.80
CA LEU A 40 11.61 3.44 3.78
C LEU A 40 11.84 4.00 5.21
N PRO A 41 12.75 4.97 5.44
CA PRO A 41 12.94 5.54 6.76
C PRO A 41 11.70 6.28 7.26
N THR A 42 10.94 6.92 6.36
CA THR A 42 9.66 7.53 6.74
C THR A 42 8.70 6.47 7.26
N VAL A 43 8.46 5.38 6.54
CA VAL A 43 7.49 4.36 6.99
C VAL A 43 7.99 3.67 8.27
N ALA A 44 9.29 3.44 8.41
CA ALA A 44 9.87 2.91 9.65
C ALA A 44 9.59 3.83 10.86
N LEU A 45 9.86 5.13 10.71
CA LEU A 45 9.66 6.11 11.78
C LEU A 45 8.19 6.49 11.98
N ALA A 46 7.42 6.59 10.91
CA ALA A 46 6.04 7.07 10.89
C ALA A 46 5.04 5.99 11.25
N TYR A 47 5.17 4.84 10.64
CA TYR A 47 4.18 3.79 10.78
C TYR A 47 4.60 2.78 11.84
N TYR A 48 5.79 2.20 11.69
CA TYR A 48 6.18 1.05 12.52
C TYR A 48 6.57 1.42 13.95
N SER A 49 7.05 2.64 14.21
CA SER A 49 7.43 3.09 15.56
C SER A 49 6.26 3.09 16.55
N SER A 50 5.03 3.34 16.09
CA SER A 50 3.81 3.30 16.89
C SER A 50 3.04 2.00 16.68
N GLN A 51 3.08 1.42 15.47
CA GLN A 51 2.34 0.20 15.19
C GLN A 51 2.91 -1.03 15.90
N LEU A 52 4.22 -1.19 16.00
CA LEU A 52 4.78 -2.36 16.69
C LEU A 52 4.44 -2.35 18.19
N PRO A 53 4.63 -1.23 18.92
CA PRO A 53 4.18 -1.16 20.32
C PRO A 53 2.66 -1.29 20.49
N SER A 54 1.85 -0.82 19.53
CA SER A 54 0.38 -0.98 19.61
C SER A 54 -0.04 -2.46 19.66
N GLN A 55 0.75 -3.34 19.04
CA GLN A 55 0.47 -4.78 18.98
C GLN A 55 1.16 -5.56 20.10
N PHE A 56 2.43 -5.25 20.38
CA PHE A 56 3.31 -6.14 21.17
C PHE A 56 3.66 -5.62 22.56
N HIS A 57 3.25 -4.40 22.92
CA HIS A 57 3.55 -3.88 24.26
C HIS A 57 2.84 -4.72 25.34
N PRO A 58 3.51 -5.12 26.44
CA PRO A 58 2.93 -6.03 27.44
C PRO A 58 1.73 -5.41 28.15
N ASP A 59 1.80 -4.12 28.44
CA ASP A 59 0.70 -3.38 29.06
C ASP A 59 -0.42 -3.06 28.07
N TYR A 60 -1.67 -3.20 28.51
CA TYR A 60 -2.86 -2.96 27.69
C TYR A 60 -3.12 -1.47 27.46
N GLU A 61 -2.97 -0.65 28.49
CA GLU A 61 -3.19 0.80 28.39
C GLU A 61 -2.20 1.44 27.41
N ALA A 62 -0.92 1.06 27.52
CA ALA A 62 0.10 1.48 26.57
C ALA A 62 -0.22 1.06 25.12
N ARG A 63 -0.73 -0.16 24.88
CA ARG A 63 -1.15 -0.59 23.54
C ARG A 63 -2.25 0.31 22.96
N LEU A 64 -3.22 0.69 23.78
CA LEU A 64 -4.27 1.64 23.38
C LEU A 64 -3.68 3.01 23.06
N TRP A 65 -2.77 3.52 23.90
CA TRP A 65 -2.09 4.79 23.65
C TRP A 65 -1.32 4.79 22.33
N TYR A 66 -0.52 3.75 22.08
CA TYR A 66 0.21 3.61 20.81
C TYR A 66 -0.74 3.46 19.61
N THR A 67 -1.89 2.82 19.79
CA THR A 67 -2.94 2.77 18.75
C THR A 67 -3.43 4.18 18.42
N TRP A 68 -3.70 5.03 19.40
CA TRP A 68 -4.09 6.43 19.16
C TRP A 68 -3.02 7.24 18.43
N VAL A 69 -1.75 7.09 18.82
CA VAL A 69 -0.61 7.72 18.13
C VAL A 69 -0.52 7.23 16.68
N TRP A 70 -0.72 5.93 16.47
CA TRP A 70 -0.71 5.32 15.15
C TRP A 70 -1.85 5.85 14.27
N GLN A 71 -3.06 6.07 14.79
CA GLN A 71 -4.20 6.57 13.98
C GLN A 71 -3.90 7.90 13.27
N ILE A 72 -3.02 8.75 13.84
CA ILE A 72 -2.63 10.04 13.26
C ILE A 72 -1.32 9.98 12.45
N TYR A 73 -0.75 8.79 12.21
CA TYR A 73 0.47 8.60 11.42
C TYR A 73 0.48 9.28 10.06
N PRO A 74 -0.63 9.42 9.31
CA PRO A 74 -0.57 10.10 8.02
C PRO A 74 -0.16 11.57 8.15
N VAL A 75 -0.52 12.24 9.26
CA VAL A 75 -0.22 13.66 9.49
C VAL A 75 1.27 13.85 9.75
N TRP A 76 1.81 13.18 10.77
CA TRP A 76 3.20 13.35 11.15
C TRP A 76 4.16 12.58 10.24
N GLY A 77 3.71 11.48 9.64
CA GLY A 77 4.43 10.78 8.58
C GLY A 77 4.64 11.63 7.33
N SER A 78 3.67 12.47 6.96
CA SER A 78 3.84 13.43 5.86
C SER A 78 4.91 14.48 6.18
N ALA A 79 4.97 14.95 7.42
CA ALA A 79 6.00 15.89 7.88
C ALA A 79 7.40 15.24 7.87
N ILE A 80 7.52 14.01 8.39
CA ILE A 80 8.77 13.24 8.33
C ILE A 80 9.20 13.01 6.89
N PHE A 81 8.27 12.59 6.02
CA PHE A 81 8.56 12.38 4.59
C PHE A 81 9.13 13.63 3.93
N PHE A 82 8.51 14.78 4.17
CA PHE A 82 8.95 16.06 3.63
C PHE A 82 10.37 16.41 4.10
N VAL A 83 10.65 16.24 5.40
CA VAL A 83 11.99 16.51 5.94
C VAL A 83 13.02 15.54 5.36
N LEU A 84 12.72 14.24 5.33
CA LEU A 84 13.65 13.22 4.86
C LEU A 84 13.90 13.29 3.36
N SER A 85 12.89 13.59 2.53
CA SER A 85 13.09 13.75 1.08
C SER A 85 13.99 14.93 0.75
N LYS A 86 13.94 16.01 1.54
CA LYS A 86 14.81 17.19 1.39
C LYS A 86 16.20 17.00 1.96
N THR A 87 16.37 16.19 3.00
CA THR A 87 17.66 16.01 3.69
C THR A 87 18.45 14.81 3.17
N LEU A 88 17.81 13.65 3.00
CA LEU A 88 18.46 12.44 2.47
C LEU A 88 18.58 12.47 0.96
N GLY A 89 17.61 13.07 0.27
CA GLY A 89 17.54 13.09 -1.18
C GLY A 89 18.82 13.59 -1.86
N PRO A 90 19.35 14.78 -1.52
CA PRO A 90 20.56 15.31 -2.14
C PRO A 90 21.80 14.41 -1.96
N ALA A 91 21.89 13.67 -0.86
CA ALA A 91 23.07 12.87 -0.51
C ALA A 91 22.99 11.43 -1.03
N LEU A 92 21.79 10.85 -1.10
CA LEU A 92 21.58 9.41 -1.29
C LEU A 92 20.77 9.06 -2.54
N ALA A 93 20.24 10.05 -3.28
CA ALA A 93 19.45 9.80 -4.48
C ALA A 93 20.25 9.00 -5.53
N PRO A 94 19.82 7.77 -5.88
CA PRO A 94 20.47 7.01 -6.93
C PRO A 94 20.21 7.64 -8.31
N LYS A 95 21.08 7.34 -9.27
CA LYS A 95 20.83 7.67 -10.69
C LYS A 95 19.59 6.95 -11.24
N GLN A 96 19.32 5.73 -10.75
CA GLN A 96 18.16 4.94 -11.15
C GLN A 96 17.24 4.74 -9.95
N THR A 97 16.08 5.40 -9.92
CA THR A 97 15.10 5.29 -8.82
C THR A 97 14.75 3.83 -8.50
N MET A 98 14.68 2.96 -9.52
CA MET A 98 14.37 1.54 -9.36
C MET A 98 15.38 0.77 -8.49
N SER A 99 16.63 1.23 -8.33
CA SER A 99 17.61 0.56 -7.48
C SER A 99 17.27 0.66 -6.00
N VAL A 100 16.49 1.67 -5.60
CA VAL A 100 16.03 1.88 -4.21
C VAL A 100 14.58 1.43 -4.02
N LEU A 101 13.72 1.62 -5.03
CA LEU A 101 12.33 1.18 -4.93
C LEU A 101 12.23 -0.35 -4.81
N LYS A 102 12.95 -1.14 -5.63
CA LYS A 102 12.91 -2.60 -5.56
C LYS A 102 13.17 -3.16 -4.15
N PRO A 103 14.28 -2.83 -3.46
CA PRO A 103 14.53 -3.32 -2.11
C PRO A 103 13.51 -2.76 -1.10
N THR A 104 13.03 -1.53 -1.28
CA THR A 104 11.97 -0.95 -0.43
C THR A 104 10.66 -1.74 -0.52
N PHE A 105 10.22 -2.06 -1.74
CA PHE A 105 9.05 -2.92 -1.97
C PHE A 105 9.28 -4.33 -1.40
N ALA A 106 10.45 -4.93 -1.64
CA ALA A 106 10.78 -6.25 -1.10
C ALA A 106 10.68 -6.27 0.43
N PHE A 107 11.18 -5.24 1.11
CA PHE A 107 11.07 -5.10 2.56
C PHE A 107 9.59 -5.06 3.02
N PHE A 108 8.76 -4.22 2.39
CA PHE A 108 7.34 -4.16 2.74
C PHE A 108 6.56 -5.43 2.42
N ILE A 109 6.93 -6.14 1.36
CA ILE A 109 6.33 -7.44 1.02
C ILE A 109 6.65 -8.47 2.11
N VAL A 110 7.91 -8.56 2.54
CA VAL A 110 8.31 -9.48 3.62
C VAL A 110 7.56 -9.16 4.92
N LEU A 111 7.47 -7.89 5.28
CA LEU A 111 6.71 -7.47 6.46
C LEU A 111 5.21 -7.79 6.33
N ASN A 112 4.60 -7.55 5.15
CA ASN A 112 3.19 -7.84 4.93
C ASN A 112 2.90 -9.35 5.05
N ILE A 113 3.74 -10.20 4.47
CA ILE A 113 3.65 -11.66 4.58
C ILE A 113 3.77 -12.09 6.05
N ALA A 114 4.75 -11.56 6.78
CA ALA A 114 4.95 -11.88 8.18
C ALA A 114 3.73 -11.48 9.02
N SER A 115 3.21 -10.26 8.84
CA SER A 115 2.00 -9.79 9.53
C SER A 115 0.76 -10.61 9.17
N TYR A 116 0.61 -11.01 7.90
CA TYR A 116 -0.50 -11.84 7.43
C TYR A 116 -0.53 -13.20 8.14
N TRP A 117 0.58 -13.93 8.10
CA TRP A 117 0.69 -15.23 8.76
C TRP A 117 0.64 -15.13 10.28
N TYR A 118 1.26 -14.10 10.87
CA TYR A 118 1.16 -13.85 12.31
C TYR A 118 -0.30 -13.65 12.73
N THR A 119 -1.05 -12.82 12.01
CA THR A 119 -2.47 -12.56 12.32
C THR A 119 -3.31 -13.83 12.22
N LEU A 120 -3.11 -14.62 11.16
CA LEU A 120 -3.81 -15.89 10.98
C LEU A 120 -3.50 -16.90 12.08
N LEU A 121 -2.24 -17.06 12.45
CA LEU A 121 -1.81 -18.06 13.43
C LEU A 121 -2.10 -17.64 14.87
N ALA A 122 -2.00 -16.34 15.18
CA ALA A 122 -2.16 -15.83 16.55
C ALA A 122 -3.60 -15.48 16.92
N SER A 123 -4.47 -15.17 15.96
CA SER A 123 -5.84 -14.70 16.26
C SER A 123 -6.76 -15.79 16.80
N GLY A 124 -6.56 -17.05 16.42
CA GLY A 124 -7.48 -18.15 16.73
C GLY A 124 -8.88 -17.99 16.12
N ILE A 125 -9.06 -17.04 15.18
CA ILE A 125 -10.32 -16.72 14.52
C ILE A 125 -10.22 -17.14 13.05
N SER A 126 -11.34 -17.52 12.43
CA SER A 126 -11.35 -17.88 11.01
C SER A 126 -10.97 -16.68 10.13
N PHE A 127 -10.29 -16.94 9.00
CA PHE A 127 -9.90 -15.89 8.06
C PHE A 127 -11.09 -15.05 7.57
N PHE A 128 -12.23 -15.70 7.31
CA PHE A 128 -13.43 -15.02 6.84
C PHE A 128 -14.01 -14.09 7.90
N ASP A 129 -13.98 -14.47 9.17
CA ASP A 129 -14.43 -13.60 10.27
C ASP A 129 -13.49 -12.42 10.53
N ILE A 130 -12.22 -12.51 10.09
CA ILE A 130 -11.27 -11.40 10.17
C ILE A 130 -11.50 -10.41 9.03
N MET A 131 -11.80 -10.91 7.82
CA MET A 131 -11.75 -10.11 6.60
C MET A 131 -13.13 -9.68 6.06
N ILE A 132 -14.19 -10.42 6.35
CA ILE A 132 -15.53 -10.16 5.81
C ILE A 132 -16.43 -9.61 6.92
N PRO A 133 -16.97 -8.39 6.78
CA PRO A 133 -17.92 -7.86 7.75
C PRO A 133 -19.17 -8.72 7.76
N ILE A 134 -19.62 -9.10 8.95
CA ILE A 134 -20.83 -9.91 9.13
C ILE A 134 -22.05 -8.98 9.23
N TYR A 135 -21.85 -7.82 9.85
CA TYR A 135 -22.90 -6.83 10.14
C TYR A 135 -22.98 -5.77 9.03
N PHE A 136 -23.65 -6.11 7.93
CA PHE A 136 -23.89 -5.17 6.82
C PHE A 136 -25.12 -4.29 6.99
N ILE A 137 -26.16 -4.86 7.61
CA ILE A 137 -27.49 -4.25 7.72
C ILE A 137 -27.90 -4.14 9.19
N GLU A 138 -27.54 -5.14 9.99
CA GLU A 138 -27.85 -5.21 11.41
C GLU A 138 -26.83 -4.45 12.24
N ALA A 139 -27.30 -3.84 13.33
CA ALA A 139 -26.42 -3.18 14.28
C ALA A 139 -25.61 -4.24 15.06
N PRO A 140 -24.27 -4.12 15.12
CA PRO A 140 -23.46 -5.05 15.90
C PRO A 140 -23.87 -5.00 17.38
N PRO A 141 -24.00 -6.14 18.07
CA PRO A 141 -24.54 -6.23 19.42
C PRO A 141 -23.59 -5.73 20.51
N SER A 142 -22.31 -5.56 20.22
CA SER A 142 -21.29 -5.15 21.20
C SER A 142 -20.31 -4.10 20.63
N ALA A 143 -19.73 -3.28 21.51
CA ALA A 143 -18.75 -2.27 21.11
C ALA A 143 -17.50 -2.88 20.43
N GLN A 144 -17.12 -4.10 20.82
CA GLN A 144 -16.00 -4.82 20.19
C GLN A 144 -16.34 -5.24 18.76
N GLU A 145 -17.57 -5.69 18.53
CA GLU A 145 -18.05 -6.06 17.20
C GLU A 145 -18.25 -4.84 16.30
N VAL A 146 -18.65 -3.70 16.86
CA VAL A 146 -18.66 -2.42 16.15
C VAL A 146 -17.25 -2.08 15.65
N LEU A 147 -16.24 -2.13 16.54
CA LEU A 147 -14.85 -1.83 16.16
C LEU A 147 -14.31 -2.82 15.11
N ARG A 148 -14.60 -4.12 15.27
CA ARG A 148 -14.21 -5.13 14.28
C ARG A 148 -14.83 -4.84 12.91
N THR A 149 -16.13 -4.56 12.89
CA THR A 149 -16.88 -4.26 11.66
C THR A 149 -16.30 -3.03 10.96
N ILE A 150 -15.98 -1.98 11.73
CA ILE A 150 -15.32 -0.78 11.21
C ILE A 150 -13.98 -1.13 10.53
N VAL A 151 -13.14 -1.92 11.18
CA VAL A 151 -11.83 -2.33 10.62
C VAL A 151 -12.00 -3.16 9.34
N GLN A 152 -13.00 -4.04 9.28
CA GLN A 152 -13.31 -4.84 8.10
C GLN A 152 -13.74 -3.97 6.91
N TYR A 153 -14.61 -2.98 7.15
CA TYR A 153 -14.97 -2.01 6.13
C TYR A 153 -13.76 -1.20 5.66
N ASP A 154 -12.92 -0.76 6.58
CA ASP A 154 -11.69 -0.02 6.25
C ASP A 154 -10.78 -0.83 5.35
N TYR A 155 -10.62 -2.11 5.68
CA TYR A 155 -9.84 -3.04 4.89
C TYR A 155 -10.40 -3.17 3.46
N ILE A 156 -11.69 -3.53 3.33
CA ILE A 156 -12.32 -3.77 2.02
C ILE A 156 -12.33 -2.51 1.17
N LEU A 157 -12.70 -1.37 1.72
CA LEU A 157 -12.79 -0.12 0.96
C LEU A 157 -11.41 0.39 0.56
N THR A 158 -10.41 0.30 1.45
CA THR A 158 -9.04 0.73 1.17
C THR A 158 -8.39 -0.14 0.10
N PHE A 159 -8.34 -1.45 0.33
CA PHE A 159 -7.70 -2.37 -0.60
C PHE A 159 -8.51 -2.55 -1.89
N GLY A 160 -9.84 -2.47 -1.83
CA GLY A 160 -10.70 -2.44 -3.01
C GLY A 160 -10.39 -1.23 -3.90
N ALA A 161 -10.36 -0.03 -3.32
CA ALA A 161 -9.99 1.18 -4.06
C ALA A 161 -8.58 1.12 -4.65
N MET A 162 -7.60 0.64 -3.88
CA MET A 162 -6.22 0.49 -4.31
C MET A 162 -6.09 -0.54 -5.45
N THR A 163 -6.81 -1.65 -5.37
CA THR A 163 -6.86 -2.69 -6.41
C THR A 163 -7.51 -2.17 -7.68
N LEU A 164 -8.62 -1.42 -7.57
CA LEU A 164 -9.29 -0.79 -8.72
C LEU A 164 -8.37 0.22 -9.41
N TRP A 165 -7.71 1.09 -8.65
CA TRP A 165 -6.72 2.03 -9.18
C TRP A 165 -5.60 1.32 -9.95
N LEU A 166 -5.10 0.22 -9.40
CA LEU A 166 -4.06 -0.57 -10.04
C LEU A 166 -4.56 -1.27 -11.30
N ALA A 167 -5.78 -1.84 -11.27
CA ALA A 167 -6.41 -2.47 -12.42
C ALA A 167 -6.64 -1.46 -13.56
N TYR A 168 -7.15 -0.27 -13.26
CA TYR A 168 -7.30 0.79 -14.26
C TYR A 168 -5.96 1.24 -14.83
N SER A 169 -4.93 1.38 -13.98
CA SER A 169 -3.57 1.70 -14.44
C SER A 169 -3.01 0.63 -15.40
N LEU A 170 -3.21 -0.65 -15.09
CA LEU A 170 -2.77 -1.76 -15.95
C LEU A 170 -3.61 -1.82 -17.24
N CYS A 171 -4.89 -1.48 -17.18
CA CYS A 171 -5.76 -1.38 -18.35
C CYS A 171 -5.22 -0.33 -19.34
N ASP A 172 -4.86 0.85 -18.85
CA ASP A 172 -4.28 1.92 -19.66
C ASP A 172 -2.94 1.48 -20.28
N LEU A 173 -2.08 0.81 -19.51
CA LEU A 173 -0.81 0.25 -20.01
C LEU A 173 -1.02 -0.84 -21.07
N LYS A 174 -2.09 -1.64 -20.97
CA LYS A 174 -2.46 -2.64 -21.96
C LYS A 174 -3.00 -1.98 -23.24
N ALA A 175 -3.89 -0.99 -23.10
CA ALA A 175 -4.45 -0.23 -24.20
C ALA A 175 -3.37 0.52 -24.99
N ALA A 176 -2.32 0.98 -24.31
CA ALA A 176 -1.14 1.58 -24.94
C ALA A 176 -0.14 0.57 -25.52
N GLY A 177 -0.43 -0.74 -25.46
CA GLY A 177 0.44 -1.79 -26.00
C GLY A 177 1.73 -2.04 -25.22
N ILE A 178 1.86 -1.51 -24.00
CA ILE A 178 3.05 -1.67 -23.15
C ILE A 178 3.01 -3.04 -22.46
N MET A 179 1.85 -3.43 -21.95
CA MET A 179 1.63 -4.71 -21.28
C MET A 179 1.06 -5.76 -22.25
N LYS A 180 1.73 -6.91 -22.37
CA LYS A 180 1.27 -8.04 -23.20
C LYS A 180 0.55 -9.14 -22.43
N THR A 181 0.61 -9.10 -21.10
CA THR A 181 0.06 -10.15 -20.23
C THR A 181 -1.46 -10.25 -20.33
N SER A 182 -1.98 -11.48 -20.33
CA SER A 182 -3.44 -11.73 -20.36
C SER A 182 -4.10 -11.32 -19.04
N TRP A 183 -5.37 -10.89 -19.10
CA TRP A 183 -6.11 -10.53 -17.88
C TRP A 183 -6.32 -11.74 -16.96
N THR A 184 -6.52 -12.92 -17.54
CA THR A 184 -6.63 -14.18 -16.81
C THR A 184 -5.38 -14.43 -15.96
N THR A 185 -4.19 -14.26 -16.53
CA THR A 185 -2.92 -14.40 -15.78
C THR A 185 -2.84 -13.41 -14.64
N ILE A 186 -3.19 -12.14 -14.88
CA ILE A 186 -3.14 -11.08 -13.86
C ILE A 186 -4.06 -11.43 -12.69
N VAL A 187 -5.30 -11.81 -12.97
CA VAL A 187 -6.30 -12.16 -11.95
C VAL A 187 -5.89 -13.42 -11.18
N VAL A 188 -5.43 -14.47 -11.87
CA VAL A 188 -4.99 -15.71 -11.22
C VAL A 188 -3.81 -15.45 -10.29
N VAL A 189 -2.78 -14.72 -10.75
CA VAL A 189 -1.62 -14.37 -9.92
C VAL A 189 -2.06 -13.53 -8.72
N ALA A 190 -2.92 -12.52 -8.92
CA ALA A 190 -3.41 -11.69 -7.83
C ALA A 190 -4.17 -12.51 -6.77
N ILE A 191 -5.04 -13.45 -7.18
CA ILE A 191 -5.77 -14.34 -6.26
C ILE A 191 -4.80 -15.24 -5.49
N VAL A 192 -3.91 -15.95 -6.20
CA VAL A 192 -2.94 -16.87 -5.58
C VAL A 192 -2.05 -16.15 -4.58
N THR A 193 -1.54 -14.97 -4.94
CA THR A 193 -0.74 -14.14 -4.02
C THR A 193 -1.58 -13.64 -2.86
N SER A 194 -2.81 -13.19 -3.09
CA SER A 194 -3.67 -12.69 -2.00
C SER A 194 -3.98 -13.77 -0.97
N CYS A 195 -4.24 -15.00 -1.41
CA CYS A 195 -4.51 -16.13 -0.53
C CYS A 195 -3.28 -16.61 0.24
N SER A 196 -2.09 -16.60 -0.39
CA SER A 196 -0.87 -17.15 0.22
C SER A 196 -0.04 -16.13 1.02
N ALA A 197 -0.11 -14.85 0.64
CA ALA A 197 0.76 -13.77 1.13
C ALA A 197 -0.01 -12.52 1.57
N GLY A 198 -1.34 -12.55 1.51
CA GLY A 198 -2.21 -11.41 1.83
C GLY A 198 -2.41 -10.45 0.66
N LEU A 199 -3.54 -9.74 0.68
CA LEU A 199 -3.94 -8.80 -0.36
C LEU A 199 -2.94 -7.63 -0.52
N GLY A 200 -2.33 -7.20 0.58
CA GLY A 200 -1.30 -6.15 0.54
C GLY A 200 -0.10 -6.53 -0.31
N THR A 201 0.37 -7.78 -0.21
CA THR A 201 1.45 -8.30 -1.05
C THR A 201 1.08 -8.31 -2.53
N ALA A 202 -0.13 -8.75 -2.87
CA ALA A 202 -0.60 -8.75 -4.25
C ALA A 202 -0.60 -7.33 -4.85
N VAL A 203 -1.07 -6.34 -4.08
CA VAL A 203 -1.07 -4.95 -4.52
C VAL A 203 0.35 -4.37 -4.62
N LEU A 204 1.23 -4.62 -3.66
CA LEU A 204 2.62 -4.18 -3.70
C LEU A 204 3.37 -4.75 -4.92
N LEU A 205 3.20 -6.03 -5.20
CA LEU A 205 3.80 -6.67 -6.38
C LEU A 205 3.24 -6.10 -7.68
N GLY A 206 1.92 -5.92 -7.76
CA GLY A 206 1.30 -5.35 -8.95
C GLY A 206 1.70 -3.88 -9.16
N TRP A 207 1.86 -3.10 -8.10
CA TRP A 207 2.41 -1.74 -8.18
C TRP A 207 3.87 -1.78 -8.65
N LEU A 208 4.73 -2.59 -8.03
CA LEU A 208 6.12 -2.72 -8.47
C LEU A 208 6.22 -3.10 -9.95
N TRP A 209 5.35 -4.01 -10.41
CA TRP A 209 5.28 -4.40 -11.80
C TRP A 209 4.84 -3.25 -12.72
N ARG A 210 3.83 -2.47 -12.32
CA ARG A 210 3.42 -1.23 -13.01
C ARG A 210 4.60 -0.26 -13.17
N GLU A 211 5.38 -0.02 -12.11
CA GLU A 211 6.55 0.88 -12.18
C GLU A 211 7.62 0.36 -13.13
N GLN A 212 7.86 -0.96 -13.16
CA GLN A 212 8.81 -1.57 -14.10
C GLN A 212 8.38 -1.46 -15.56
N LEU A 213 7.08 -1.59 -15.84
CA LEU A 213 6.54 -1.40 -17.18
C LEU A 213 6.71 0.05 -17.66
N LEU A 214 6.49 1.00 -16.76
CA LEU A 214 6.69 2.42 -17.02
C LEU A 214 8.18 2.74 -17.25
N SER A 215 9.09 2.21 -16.42
CA SER A 215 10.52 2.45 -16.58
C SER A 215 11.09 1.84 -17.88
N THR A 216 10.61 0.66 -18.28
CA THR A 216 11.09 -0.02 -19.52
C THR A 216 10.77 0.78 -20.78
N GLN A 217 9.70 1.58 -20.77
CA GLN A 217 9.40 2.47 -21.89
C GLN A 217 10.36 3.66 -22.00
N ASP A 218 10.92 4.14 -20.89
CA ASP A 218 11.84 5.29 -20.89
C ASP A 218 13.17 4.91 -21.55
N ASP A 219 13.66 3.70 -21.27
CA ASP A 219 14.85 3.13 -21.91
C ASP A 219 14.68 2.93 -23.42
N ARG A 220 13.45 2.76 -23.91
CA ARG A 220 13.15 2.62 -25.35
C ARG A 220 13.05 3.95 -26.09
N LYS A 221 12.70 5.04 -25.40
CA LYS A 221 12.64 6.39 -26.02
C LYS A 221 13.99 7.12 -26.02
N THR A 222 14.96 6.65 -25.21
CA THR A 222 16.31 7.23 -25.09
C THR A 222 17.36 6.52 -25.94
N LYS A 223 16.99 5.39 -26.58
CA LYS A 223 17.77 4.71 -27.62
C LYS A 223 17.27 5.12 -29.00
#